data_AF-X1C1X9-F1
#
_entry.id   AF-X1C1X9-F1
#
_cell.length_a   1.000
_cell.length_b   1.000
_cell.length_c   1.000
_cell.angle_alpha   90.00
_cell.angle_beta   90.00
_cell.angle_gamma   90.00
#
_symmetry.space_group_name_H-M   'P 1'
#
loop_
_entity.id
_entity.type
_entity.pdbx_description
1 polymer ?
#
loop_
_entity_poly.entity_id
_entity_poly.type
_entity_poly.pdbx_seq_one_letter_code
_entity_poly.pdbx_strand_id
1 'polypeptide(L)'
;PFGRPIVLDLLKGVKERVYPVGRLDFNSEGLLILTNDGELAHALTHPAKEVEKVYIVKVKGIPSPEKLKILSKGVVLENNYRISPCNIYLLKITNGNTVKRVNVCAKCLKAGKVNKSS
;
A
#
# COMPACT_ATOMS: atom_id res chain seq x y z
N PRO A 1 5.92 -6.70 -23.06
CA PRO A 1 6.45 -8.06 -23.34
C PRO A 1 5.70 -9.11 -22.48
N PHE A 2 5.28 -10.25 -23.08
CA PHE A 2 4.41 -11.33 -22.53
C PHE A 2 2.90 -11.27 -22.79
N GLY A 3 2.38 -10.38 -23.64
CA GLY A 3 1.00 -10.48 -24.17
C GLY A 3 -0.12 -10.41 -23.12
N ARG A 4 0.17 -9.90 -21.91
CA ARG A 4 -0.82 -9.73 -20.84
C ARG A 4 -1.50 -8.37 -20.96
N PRO A 5 -2.82 -8.29 -20.73
CA PRO A 5 -3.52 -7.02 -20.74
C PRO A 5 -3.00 -6.14 -19.59
N ILE A 6 -2.70 -4.89 -19.91
CA ILE A 6 -2.33 -3.85 -18.95
C ILE A 6 -3.52 -2.93 -18.72
N VAL A 7 -3.50 -2.16 -17.62
CA VAL A 7 -4.61 -1.25 -17.30
C VAL A 7 -4.90 -0.24 -18.41
N LEU A 8 -3.89 0.13 -19.21
CA LEU A 8 -4.04 1.03 -20.35
C LEU A 8 -4.93 0.44 -21.44
N ASP A 9 -4.95 -0.90 -21.60
CA ASP A 9 -5.81 -1.57 -22.59
C ASP A 9 -7.29 -1.50 -22.24
N LEU A 10 -7.62 -1.16 -20.98
CA LEU A 10 -9.00 -1.00 -20.51
C LEU A 10 -9.56 0.40 -20.80
N LEU A 11 -8.72 1.37 -21.15
CA LEU A 11 -9.15 2.74 -21.41
C LEU A 11 -9.82 2.86 -22.77
N LYS A 12 -10.98 3.52 -22.81
CA LYS A 12 -11.70 3.84 -24.06
C LYS A 12 -11.95 5.34 -24.11
N GLY A 13 -11.67 5.97 -25.26
CA GLY A 13 -11.97 7.39 -25.49
C GLY A 13 -10.98 8.39 -24.89
N VAL A 14 -9.88 7.94 -24.29
CA VAL A 14 -8.78 8.82 -23.84
C VAL A 14 -7.83 9.05 -25.02
N LYS A 15 -7.67 10.32 -25.45
CA LYS A 15 -6.82 10.68 -26.60
C LYS A 15 -5.38 10.90 -26.20
N GLU A 16 -5.18 11.39 -24.98
CA GLU A 16 -3.90 11.74 -24.41
C GLU A 16 -3.17 10.49 -23.91
N ARG A 17 -1.84 10.50 -24.03
CA ARG A 17 -1.02 9.44 -23.45
C ARG A 17 -0.94 9.62 -21.94
N VAL A 18 -1.69 8.79 -21.21
CA VAL A 18 -1.63 8.70 -19.75
C VAL A 18 -0.81 7.51 -19.29
N TYR A 19 -0.34 7.56 -18.05
CA TYR A 19 0.40 6.48 -17.41
C TYR A 19 -0.04 6.32 -15.95
N PRO A 20 0.09 5.10 -15.39
CA PRO A 20 -0.31 4.85 -14.01
C PRO A 20 0.64 5.53 -13.02
N VAL A 21 0.03 6.15 -12.01
CA VAL A 21 0.70 6.77 -10.86
C VAL A 21 0.80 5.72 -9.77
N GLY A 22 1.97 5.09 -9.67
CA GLY A 22 2.23 3.99 -8.76
C GLY A 22 1.84 2.63 -9.35
N ARG A 23 1.81 1.62 -8.49
CA ARG A 23 1.58 0.22 -8.87
C ARG A 23 0.51 -0.38 -7.97
N LEU A 24 -0.39 -1.12 -8.61
CA LEU A 24 -1.28 -2.07 -7.94
C LEU A 24 -0.74 -3.47 -8.26
N ASP A 25 -0.58 -4.32 -7.25
CA ASP A 25 -0.16 -5.70 -7.47
C ASP A 25 -1.23 -6.46 -8.26
N PHE A 26 -0.82 -7.48 -9.01
CA PHE A 26 -1.71 -8.21 -9.92
C PHE A 26 -2.94 -8.84 -9.23
N ASN A 27 -2.75 -9.33 -8.01
CA ASN A 27 -3.82 -9.94 -7.20
C ASN A 27 -4.55 -8.92 -6.31
N SER A 28 -4.29 -7.62 -6.51
CA SER A 28 -4.91 -6.55 -5.75
C SER A 28 -5.93 -5.81 -6.62
N GLU A 29 -7.04 -5.44 -6.01
CA GLU A 29 -8.06 -4.59 -6.60
C GLU A 29 -8.03 -3.22 -5.93
N GLY A 30 -8.48 -2.18 -6.63
CA GLY A 30 -8.66 -0.87 -6.02
C GLY A 30 -8.41 0.30 -6.95
N LEU A 31 -8.13 1.43 -6.33
CA LEU A 31 -7.92 2.69 -7.01
C LEU A 31 -6.51 2.73 -7.62
N LEU A 32 -6.45 2.94 -8.94
CA LEU A 32 -5.22 3.27 -9.65
C LEU A 32 -5.43 4.62 -10.34
N ILE A 33 -4.56 5.58 -10.06
CA ILE A 33 -4.60 6.90 -10.69
C ILE A 33 -3.82 6.82 -12.00
N LEU A 34 -4.35 7.43 -13.07
CA LEU A 34 -3.65 7.61 -14.33
C LEU A 34 -3.60 9.10 -14.65
N THR A 35 -2.43 9.59 -15.06
CA THR A 35 -2.24 10.99 -15.42
C THR A 35 -1.26 11.12 -16.58
N ASN A 36 -1.30 12.24 -17.29
CA ASN A 36 -0.25 12.69 -18.21
C ASN A 36 0.65 13.75 -17.56
N ASP A 37 0.30 14.26 -16.38
CA ASP A 37 1.06 15.27 -15.63
C ASP A 37 2.20 14.63 -14.80
N GLY A 38 3.43 14.91 -15.23
CA GLY A 38 4.67 14.42 -14.59
C GLY A 38 4.87 14.94 -13.17
N GLU A 39 4.49 16.18 -12.90
CA GLU A 39 4.67 16.78 -11.59
C GLU A 39 3.71 16.17 -10.58
N LEU A 40 2.44 15.98 -10.97
CA LEU A 40 1.45 15.29 -10.15
C LEU A 40 1.86 13.84 -9.89
N ALA A 41 2.28 13.12 -10.94
CA ALA A 41 2.72 11.74 -10.79
C ALA A 41 3.91 11.62 -9.84
N HIS A 42 4.90 12.50 -9.97
CA HIS A 42 6.04 12.58 -9.07
C HIS A 42 5.61 12.93 -7.64
N ALA A 43 4.73 13.93 -7.46
CA ALA A 43 4.23 14.31 -6.15
C ALA A 43 3.50 13.16 -5.42
N LEU A 44 2.78 12.30 -6.16
CA LEU A 44 2.03 11.18 -5.59
C LEU A 44 2.88 9.91 -5.35
N THR A 45 4.01 9.77 -6.04
CA THR A 45 4.85 8.56 -5.98
C THR A 45 6.17 8.77 -5.23
N HIS A 46 6.66 10.01 -5.12
CA HIS A 46 7.96 10.29 -4.54
C HIS A 46 7.99 9.90 -3.05
N PRO A 47 8.94 9.07 -2.58
CA PRO A 47 8.95 8.54 -1.21
C PRO A 47 9.02 9.59 -0.09
N ALA A 48 9.51 10.80 -0.40
CA ALA A 48 9.53 11.92 0.55
C ALA A 48 8.18 12.64 0.69
N LYS A 49 7.25 12.37 -0.23
CA LYS A 49 5.87 12.86 -0.16
C LYS A 49 5.09 11.82 0.63
N GLU A 50 4.75 12.16 1.87
CA GLU A 50 4.05 11.27 2.82
C GLU A 50 2.57 11.12 2.46
N VAL A 51 2.30 10.63 1.24
CA VAL A 51 0.93 10.39 0.77
C VAL A 51 0.38 9.15 1.46
N GLU A 52 -0.65 9.35 2.29
CA GLU A 52 -1.35 8.27 2.97
C GLU A 52 -2.06 7.38 1.95
N LYS A 53 -1.90 6.05 2.09
CA LYS A 53 -2.58 5.06 1.27
C LYS A 53 -3.49 4.22 2.15
N VAL A 54 -4.76 4.12 1.78
CA VAL A 54 -5.75 3.34 2.53
C VAL A 54 -6.06 2.06 1.76
N TYR A 55 -5.92 0.93 2.44
CA TYR A 55 -6.16 -0.40 1.90
C TYR A 55 -7.28 -1.08 2.67
N ILE A 56 -8.07 -1.90 1.97
CA ILE A 56 -8.97 -2.86 2.57
C ILE A 56 -8.39 -4.24 2.30
N VAL A 57 -8.10 -4.98 3.37
CA VAL A 57 -7.45 -6.29 3.30
C VAL A 57 -8.35 -7.35 3.91
N LYS A 58 -8.45 -8.50 3.23
CA LYS A 58 -9.12 -9.69 3.74
C LYS A 58 -8.06 -10.68 4.22
N VAL A 59 -8.14 -11.08 5.48
CA VAL A 59 -7.22 -12.04 6.09
C VAL A 59 -7.97 -13.30 6.52
N LYS A 60 -7.28 -14.44 6.46
CA LYS A 60 -7.80 -15.70 6.98
C LYS A 60 -7.77 -15.70 8.51
N GLY A 61 -8.86 -16.12 9.14
CA GLY A 61 -9.01 -16.08 10.59
C GLY A 61 -9.25 -14.69 11.15
N ILE A 62 -9.24 -14.60 12.47
CA ILE A 62 -9.33 -13.35 13.22
C ILE A 62 -7.95 -13.12 13.89
N PRO A 63 -7.16 -12.13 13.45
CA PRO A 63 -5.91 -11.80 14.11
C PRO A 63 -6.14 -11.40 15.57
N SER A 64 -5.26 -11.85 16.48
CA SER A 64 -5.35 -11.48 17.88
C SER A 64 -5.15 -9.97 18.06
N PRO A 65 -5.78 -9.35 19.09
CA PRO A 65 -5.59 -7.93 19.39
C PRO A 65 -4.11 -7.54 19.57
N GLU A 66 -3.30 -8.43 20.15
CA GLU A 66 -1.86 -8.23 20.34
C GLU A 66 -1.10 -8.12 19.02
N LYS A 67 -1.36 -9.02 18.07
CA LYS A 67 -0.73 -8.99 16.74
C LYS A 67 -1.09 -7.69 16.00
N LEU A 68 -2.34 -7.26 16.10
CA LEU A 68 -2.79 -5.99 15.52
C LEU A 68 -2.08 -4.78 16.17
N LYS A 69 -1.90 -4.79 17.49
CA LYS A 69 -1.19 -3.74 18.24
C LYS A 69 0.30 -3.68 17.89
N ILE A 70 0.93 -4.83 17.62
CA ILE A 70 2.32 -4.88 17.13
C ILE A 70 2.39 -4.26 15.74
N LEU A 71 1.50 -4.68 14.83
CA LEU A 71 1.46 -4.18 13.46
C LEU A 71 1.21 -2.65 13.41
N SER A 72 0.30 -2.14 14.24
CA SER A 72 -0.03 -0.71 14.30
C SER A 72 1.14 0.17 14.77
N LYS A 73 2.09 -0.40 15.54
CA LYS A 73 3.30 0.31 15.99
C LYS A 73 4.42 0.33 14.95
N GLY A 74 4.22 -0.32 13.81
CA GLY A 74 5.26 -0.53 12.80
C GLY A 74 6.11 -1.76 13.13
N VAL A 75 6.52 -2.47 12.09
CA VAL A 75 7.26 -3.73 12.18
C VAL A 75 8.49 -3.70 11.29
N VAL A 76 9.53 -4.43 11.68
CA VAL A 76 10.72 -4.64 10.84
C VAL A 76 10.53 -5.96 10.10
N LEU A 77 10.60 -5.90 8.78
CA LEU A 77 10.58 -7.07 7.91
C LEU A 77 11.98 -7.70 7.84
N GLU A 78 12.05 -8.95 7.37
CA GLU A 78 13.29 -9.75 7.31
C GLU A 78 14.40 -9.09 6.50
N ASN A 79 14.05 -8.24 5.52
CA ASN A 79 14.98 -7.46 4.71
C ASN A 79 15.43 -6.15 5.37
N ASN A 80 15.29 -6.02 6.69
CA ASN A 80 15.51 -4.78 7.46
C ASN A 80 14.66 -3.58 7.03
N TYR A 81 13.60 -3.81 6.24
CA TYR A 81 12.67 -2.75 5.88
C TYR A 81 11.71 -2.49 7.04
N ARG A 82 11.69 -1.25 7.54
CA ARG A 82 10.80 -0.85 8.63
C ARG A 82 9.51 -0.27 8.07
N ILE A 83 8.41 -0.93 8.37
CA ILE A 83 7.06 -0.39 8.15
C ILE A 83 6.77 0.63 9.24
N SER A 84 6.32 1.81 8.85
CA SER A 84 5.90 2.85 9.80
C SER A 84 4.62 2.48 10.55
N PRO A 85 4.39 3.09 11.72
CA PRO A 85 3.10 2.96 12.41
C PRO A 85 1.92 3.25 11.47
N CYS A 86 0.83 2.51 11.65
CA CYS A 86 -0.37 2.58 10.84
C CYS A 86 -1.62 2.41 11.71
N ASN A 87 -2.76 2.98 11.30
CA ASN A 87 -4.02 2.64 11.96
C ASN A 87 -4.63 1.40 11.31
N ILE A 88 -5.35 0.62 12.11
CA ILE A 88 -6.00 -0.61 11.67
C ILE A 88 -7.41 -0.62 12.24
N TYR A 89 -8.39 -0.68 11.36
CA TYR A 89 -9.80 -0.73 11.72
C TYR A 89 -10.40 -2.07 11.30
N LEU A 90 -11.12 -2.72 12.21
CA LEU A 90 -11.94 -3.88 11.85
C LEU A 90 -13.19 -3.38 11.12
N LEU A 91 -13.42 -3.87 9.90
CA LEU A 91 -14.64 -3.56 9.16
C LEU A 91 -15.69 -4.64 9.33
N LYS A 92 -15.34 -5.90 9.05
CA LYS A 92 -16.31 -7.01 9.07
C LYS A 92 -15.64 -8.36 9.33
N ILE A 93 -16.38 -9.29 9.92
CA ILE A 93 -16.01 -10.71 10.03
C ILE A 93 -16.98 -11.51 9.14
N THR A 94 -16.46 -12.40 8.31
CA THR A 94 -17.24 -13.21 7.35
C THR A 94 -16.69 -14.63 7.29
N ASN A 95 -17.50 -15.65 7.59
CA ASN A 95 -17.19 -17.09 7.45
C ASN A 95 -15.72 -17.45 7.76
N GLY A 96 -15.26 -17.14 8.98
CA GLY A 96 -13.89 -17.44 9.43
C GLY A 96 -12.78 -16.58 8.83
N ASN A 97 -13.11 -15.58 8.02
CA ASN A 97 -12.19 -14.54 7.52
C ASN A 97 -12.54 -13.18 8.14
N THR A 98 -11.57 -12.28 8.13
CA THR A 98 -11.75 -10.91 8.64
C THR A 98 -11.35 -9.89 7.59
N VAL A 99 -12.21 -8.91 7.37
CA VAL A 99 -11.94 -7.74 6.53
C VAL A 99 -11.52 -6.57 7.43
N LYS A 100 -10.33 -6.04 7.17
CA LYS A 100 -9.73 -4.92 7.90
C LYS A 100 -9.46 -3.76 6.94
N ARG A 101 -9.63 -2.53 7.42
CA ARG A 101 -9.10 -1.33 6.76
C ARG A 101 -7.77 -0.98 7.41
N VAL A 102 -6.72 -0.88 6.61
CA VAL A 102 -5.38 -0.50 7.07
C VAL A 102 -4.96 0.73 6.28
N ASN A 103 -4.66 1.80 6.97
CA ASN A 103 -4.10 3.00 6.38
C ASN A 103 -2.58 2.97 6.58
N VAL A 104 -1.87 2.72 5.49
CA VAL A 104 -0.42 2.68 5.47
C VAL A 104 0.08 4.04 5.03
N CYS A 105 0.69 4.76 5.95
CA CYS A 105 1.55 5.86 5.59
C CYS A 105 2.90 5.28 5.17
N ALA A 106 3.21 5.32 3.87
CA ALA A 106 4.46 4.82 3.34
C ALA A 106 5.59 5.83 3.61
N LYS A 107 5.96 6.00 4.88
CA LYS A 107 7.19 6.71 5.24
C LYS A 107 8.33 5.70 5.11
N CYS A 108 9.08 5.81 4.01
CA CYS A 108 10.29 5.02 3.84
C CYS A 108 11.33 5.55 4.84
N LEU A 109 11.24 5.09 6.09
CA LEU A 109 12.31 5.26 7.05
C LEU A 109 13.45 4.39 6.52
N LYS A 110 14.39 5.00 5.79
CA LYS A 110 15.69 4.37 5.52
C LYS A 110 16.15 3.75 6.82
N ALA A 111 16.66 2.51 6.77
CA ALA A 111 17.22 1.81 7.91
C ALA A 111 18.30 2.69 8.57
N GLY A 112 17.88 3.54 9.49
CA GLY A 112 18.76 4.26 10.40
C GLY A 112 19.36 3.19 11.28
N LYS A 113 20.69 3.17 11.35
CA LYS A 113 21.48 2.26 12.19
C LYS A 113 20.73 2.04 13.51
N VAL A 114 20.37 0.79 13.77
CA VAL A 114 19.92 0.37 15.10
C VAL A 114 21.09 0.64 16.03
N ASN A 115 21.11 1.82 16.67
CA ASN A 115 21.98 2.04 17.80
C ASN A 115 21.44 1.14 18.91
N LYS A 116 22.08 -0.03 19.06
CA LYS A 116 22.07 -0.74 20.34
C LYS A 116 22.92 0.08 21.31
N SER A 117 22.29 0.59 22.34
CA SER A 117 22.93 0.98 23.60
C SER A 117 21.79 1.02 24.62
N SER A 118 21.62 -0.05 25.40
CA SER A 118 22.26 -0.28 26.71
C SER A 118 21.60 0.58 27.77
#